data_AF-A0ABD3HVI8-F1
#
_entry.id   AF-A0ABD3HVI8-F1
#
_cell.length_a   1.000
_cell.length_b   1.000
_cell.length_c   1.000
_cell.angle_alpha   90.00
_cell.angle_beta   90.00
_cell.angle_gamma   90.00
#
_symmetry.space_group_name_H-M   'P 1'
#
loop_
_entity.id
_entity.type
_entity.pdbx_description
1 polymer ?
#
loop_
_entity_poly.entity_id
_entity_poly.type
_entity_poly.pdbx_seq_one_letter_code
_entity_poly.pdbx_strand_id
1 'polypeptide(L)'
;MAAVARASAALCVSSSSSSRGNSSCQTLSSTSRGGLSPLSIRKQKFCSSIENLLLSIVVGARQKRKDGKGQLKRAAGFARNAGVNVQNEQSSSKLQEREGFKTLDLKEWMHEQGLPPCKVQLLERTCFQSNGKPIHYVAASEDLQPGDVALSVPLSLVVSLERVLGDETIAELLTTNKLSELACLALYLMYEKKRGKDSFWYPYIRELDRQRGRGQLAVPSPLLWSSQELNEYFTGSPMKKVVLERLEGIKREYRELDTVWFMAGSLFKQYPFDIPTEAFSFEIFKQAFVAVQSCVVHLQGVSLARRFCLVPLGPPLLGYKSNCSAMLKAVGDVVQLQVDRAYKTGEPLVVWCGPQPNSRLLLNYGFVDEDNPHDRLTMEAALETTDPLYQDKRIVVQKHSMSTKQTFQIFKGKEKSAVLSMLPYLRLAHISNSTHMQSVASAEGSICADTVSPCNERAVLDQLQGYFRKRLSGYVTTVEEDTVVIEDENADPKKRVATKLLRIEKEILGNALTAVNELIEQLPNGTVAPCNGMYIPKLV
;
A
#
# COMPACT_ATOMS: atom_id res chain seq x y z
N MET A 1 -19.57 6.15 -16.06
CA MET A 1 -20.08 5.31 -14.95
C MET A 1 -20.43 3.88 -15.41
N ALA A 2 -19.53 3.13 -16.07
CA ALA A 2 -19.70 1.68 -16.35
C ALA A 2 -18.39 0.89 -16.62
N ALA A 3 -17.21 1.51 -16.44
CA ALA A 3 -15.92 0.92 -16.85
C ALA A 3 -14.89 0.74 -15.72
N VAL A 4 -15.24 1.05 -14.46
CA VAL A 4 -14.30 0.99 -13.32
C VAL A 4 -14.73 -0.02 -12.24
N ALA A 5 -15.91 -0.65 -12.36
CA ALA A 5 -16.42 -1.61 -11.37
C ALA A 5 -16.12 -3.09 -11.67
N ARG A 6 -15.31 -3.42 -12.70
CA ARG A 6 -14.99 -4.82 -13.06
C ARG A 6 -13.61 -5.33 -12.60
N ALA A 7 -12.80 -4.53 -11.91
CA ALA A 7 -11.43 -4.90 -11.54
C ALA A 7 -11.25 -5.40 -10.08
N SER A 8 -12.32 -5.75 -9.36
CA SER A 8 -12.20 -6.23 -7.96
C SER A 8 -13.02 -7.49 -7.62
N ALA A 9 -13.52 -8.23 -8.62
CA ALA A 9 -14.29 -9.45 -8.40
C ALA A 9 -13.87 -10.64 -9.28
N ALA A 10 -12.56 -10.79 -9.56
CA ALA A 10 -12.03 -11.90 -10.33
C ALA A 10 -10.80 -12.54 -9.66
N LEU A 11 -10.91 -12.88 -8.37
CA LEU A 11 -10.00 -13.77 -7.66
C LEU A 11 -10.80 -14.50 -6.57
N CYS A 12 -11.73 -15.35 -6.97
CA CYS A 12 -12.26 -16.47 -6.18
C CYS A 12 -13.19 -17.30 -7.08
N VAL A 13 -13.14 -18.63 -6.92
CA VAL A 13 -13.92 -19.66 -7.60
C VAL A 13 -13.26 -20.25 -8.86
N SER A 14 -12.43 -21.27 -8.62
CA SER A 14 -12.35 -22.46 -9.49
C SER A 14 -11.74 -23.63 -8.71
N SER A 15 -12.58 -24.40 -8.02
CA SER A 15 -12.38 -25.83 -7.73
C SER A 15 -13.61 -26.42 -7.03
N SER A 16 -14.49 -27.05 -7.81
CA SER A 16 -15.13 -28.35 -7.51
C SER A 16 -16.24 -28.64 -8.53
N SER A 17 -16.35 -29.91 -8.85
CA SER A 17 -17.01 -30.51 -10.01
C SER A 17 -18.47 -30.94 -9.76
N SER A 18 -19.21 -31.02 -10.87
CA SER A 18 -20.32 -31.93 -11.21
C SER A 18 -21.65 -31.87 -10.44
N SER A 19 -22.74 -31.55 -11.14
CA SER A 19 -23.69 -32.55 -11.69
C SER A 19 -24.88 -31.90 -12.44
N ARG A 20 -25.55 -32.75 -13.22
CA ARG A 20 -26.47 -32.52 -14.36
C ARG A 20 -27.82 -31.86 -14.02
N GLY A 21 -28.44 -31.23 -15.03
CA GLY A 21 -29.89 -31.01 -15.08
C GLY A 21 -30.36 -30.09 -16.21
N ASN A 22 -31.01 -30.67 -17.22
CA ASN A 22 -31.61 -30.02 -18.41
C ASN A 22 -32.72 -28.99 -18.08
N SER A 23 -32.86 -27.94 -18.91
CA SER A 23 -34.10 -27.63 -19.66
C SER A 23 -34.03 -26.32 -20.48
N SER A 24 -34.31 -26.47 -21.79
CA SER A 24 -35.02 -25.59 -22.76
C SER A 24 -35.19 -24.08 -22.48
N CYS A 25 -34.72 -23.16 -23.34
CA CYS A 25 -35.23 -22.75 -24.67
C CYS A 25 -36.40 -21.73 -24.63
N GLN A 26 -36.15 -20.49 -25.11
CA GLN A 26 -37.06 -19.56 -25.85
C GLN A 26 -36.35 -18.18 -25.96
N THR A 27 -35.65 -17.86 -27.05
CA THR A 27 -36.12 -17.04 -28.20
C THR A 27 -37.22 -16.02 -27.93
N LEU A 28 -36.90 -14.73 -28.13
CA LEU A 28 -37.80 -13.74 -28.72
C LEU A 28 -36.98 -12.60 -29.34
N SER A 29 -37.25 -12.38 -30.62
CA SER A 29 -36.70 -11.38 -31.53
C SER A 29 -37.57 -10.12 -31.59
N SER A 30 -36.96 -8.97 -31.92
CA SER A 30 -37.28 -8.12 -33.11
C SER A 30 -37.32 -6.60 -32.87
N THR A 31 -36.62 -5.90 -33.79
CA THR A 31 -36.88 -4.57 -34.41
C THR A 31 -36.84 -3.29 -33.55
N SER A 32 -36.18 -2.19 -33.92
CA SER A 32 -36.05 -1.47 -35.21
C SER A 32 -34.85 -0.48 -35.17
N ARG A 33 -33.95 -0.45 -36.17
CA ARG A 33 -33.80 0.45 -37.35
C ARG A 33 -33.52 1.96 -37.10
N GLY A 34 -32.41 2.41 -37.70
CA GLY A 34 -32.02 3.80 -38.02
C GLY A 34 -30.69 4.20 -37.35
N GLY A 35 -29.61 4.64 -37.98
CA GLY A 35 -29.31 5.08 -39.35
C GLY A 35 -28.18 6.13 -39.28
N LEU A 36 -26.95 5.70 -39.61
CA LEU A 36 -25.78 6.42 -40.19
C LEU A 36 -25.45 7.91 -39.84
N SER A 37 -24.40 8.09 -39.02
CA SER A 37 -23.11 8.82 -39.28
C SER A 37 -23.08 10.36 -39.57
N PRO A 38 -21.90 11.02 -39.68
CA PRO A 38 -21.10 11.56 -38.57
C PRO A 38 -20.79 13.08 -38.72
N LEU A 39 -20.51 13.80 -37.64
CA LEU A 39 -19.96 15.17 -37.75
C LEU A 39 -18.85 15.42 -36.71
N SER A 40 -17.69 15.75 -37.26
CA SER A 40 -16.46 16.14 -36.57
C SER A 40 -16.32 17.66 -36.62
N ILE A 41 -15.75 18.22 -35.54
CA ILE A 41 -15.07 19.53 -35.42
C ILE A 41 -15.93 20.81 -35.47
N ARG A 42 -16.04 21.47 -34.31
CA ARG A 42 -15.57 22.85 -34.12
C ARG A 42 -15.31 23.17 -32.64
N LYS A 43 -14.01 23.27 -32.30
CA LYS A 43 -13.50 24.02 -31.14
C LYS A 43 -13.82 25.51 -31.34
N GLN A 44 -14.36 26.19 -30.33
CA GLN A 44 -13.91 27.48 -29.78
C GLN A 44 -15.01 28.22 -29.00
N LYS A 45 -14.57 28.88 -27.91
CA LYS A 45 -15.23 29.91 -27.10
C LYS A 45 -16.26 29.44 -26.05
N PHE A 46 -15.78 29.06 -24.87
CA PHE A 46 -16.46 29.33 -23.59
C PHE A 46 -15.44 29.26 -22.44
N CYS A 47 -14.50 30.21 -22.43
CA CYS A 47 -13.61 30.49 -21.29
C CYS A 47 -13.38 32.00 -21.24
N SER A 48 -14.27 32.75 -20.60
CA SER A 48 -14.00 34.13 -20.16
C SER A 48 -14.97 34.66 -19.09
N SER A 49 -15.84 33.82 -18.51
CA SER A 49 -16.90 34.31 -17.60
C SER A 49 -16.82 33.81 -16.16
N ILE A 50 -15.88 32.91 -15.83
CA ILE A 50 -15.68 32.40 -14.46
C ILE A 50 -14.54 33.12 -13.73
N GLU A 51 -13.52 33.62 -14.45
CA GLU A 51 -12.40 34.37 -13.83
C GLU A 51 -12.81 35.76 -13.32
N ASN A 52 -13.83 36.38 -13.92
CA ASN A 52 -14.32 37.71 -13.49
C ASN A 52 -15.22 37.67 -12.25
N LEU A 53 -15.77 36.50 -11.89
CA LEU A 53 -16.60 36.34 -10.69
C LEU A 53 -15.75 36.09 -9.42
N LEU A 54 -14.56 35.51 -9.57
CA LEU A 54 -13.63 35.27 -8.46
C LEU A 54 -12.84 36.52 -8.06
N LEU A 55 -12.57 37.44 -8.99
CA LEU A 55 -11.86 38.70 -8.71
C LEU A 55 -12.73 39.75 -7.99
N SER A 56 -14.05 39.70 -8.12
CA SER A 56 -14.97 40.64 -7.47
C SER A 56 -15.22 40.32 -5.99
N ILE A 57 -15.09 39.05 -5.58
CA ILE A 57 -15.25 38.63 -4.17
C ILE A 57 -13.98 38.94 -3.35
N VAL A 58 -12.79 38.86 -3.95
CA VAL A 58 -11.50 39.13 -3.27
C VAL A 58 -11.29 40.62 -2.97
N VAL A 59 -11.87 41.52 -3.77
CA VAL A 59 -11.77 42.98 -3.54
C VAL A 59 -12.78 43.47 -2.48
N GLY A 60 -13.95 42.82 -2.36
CA GLY A 60 -14.98 43.18 -1.37
C GLY A 60 -14.59 42.91 0.10
N ALA A 61 -13.71 41.93 0.36
CA ALA A 61 -13.30 41.57 1.72
C ALA A 61 -12.15 42.42 2.29
N ARG A 62 -11.44 43.18 1.45
CA ARG A 62 -10.32 44.06 1.88
C ARG A 62 -10.76 45.47 2.32
N GLN A 63 -12.01 45.87 2.07
CA GLN A 63 -12.51 47.20 2.44
C GLN A 63 -13.13 47.27 3.86
N LYS A 64 -13.31 46.15 4.57
CA LYS A 64 -13.94 46.10 5.91
C LYS A 64 -12.98 45.86 7.10
N ARG A 65 -11.66 45.98 6.91
CA ARG A 65 -10.64 45.92 7.99
C ARG A 65 -9.80 47.20 8.11
N LYS A 66 -10.40 48.36 7.82
CA LYS A 66 -9.87 49.67 8.18
C LYS A 66 -10.99 50.48 8.84
N ASP A 67 -11.24 50.19 10.12
CA ASP A 67 -11.78 51.15 11.09
C ASP A 67 -11.71 50.48 12.47
N GLY A 68 -10.83 50.99 13.32
CA GLY A 68 -10.58 50.41 14.65
C GLY A 68 -9.13 50.48 15.12
N LYS A 69 -8.49 51.65 15.03
CA LYS A 69 -7.30 51.98 15.85
C LYS A 69 -7.54 53.30 16.56
N GLY A 70 -7.70 53.24 17.88
CA GLY A 70 -7.69 54.38 18.78
C GLY A 70 -7.12 54.01 20.14
N GLN A 71 -5.97 54.63 20.47
CA GLN A 71 -5.35 54.74 21.80
C GLN A 71 -4.71 53.43 22.35
N LEU A 72 -3.52 53.37 22.96
CA LEU A 72 -2.79 54.32 23.80
C LEU A 72 -1.25 54.11 23.69
N LYS A 73 -0.52 55.11 24.17
CA LYS A 73 0.91 55.39 24.07
C LYS A 73 1.78 54.72 25.15
N ARG A 74 3.10 54.63 24.82
CA ARG A 74 4.30 54.77 25.67
C ARG A 74 4.56 53.75 26.79
N ALA A 75 5.63 52.99 26.65
CA ALA A 75 6.80 53.05 27.55
C ALA A 75 7.99 52.31 26.91
N ALA A 76 9.04 53.06 26.57
CA ALA A 76 10.35 52.53 26.23
C ALA A 76 11.36 53.19 27.17
N GLY A 77 12.23 52.38 27.76
CA GLY A 77 13.37 52.81 28.56
C GLY A 77 13.57 51.91 29.77
N PHE A 78 14.58 51.04 29.73
CA PHE A 78 15.75 51.13 30.59
C PHE A 78 16.77 50.01 30.29
N ALA A 79 18.04 50.40 30.41
CA ALA A 79 19.24 49.62 30.69
C ALA A 79 19.95 48.81 29.57
N ARG A 80 21.15 49.30 29.25
CA ARG A 80 22.28 48.62 28.61
C ARG A 80 23.13 47.86 29.64
N ASN A 81 23.90 46.91 29.12
CA ASN A 81 25.19 46.37 29.60
C ASN A 81 25.21 45.45 30.83
N ALA A 82 25.53 44.18 30.59
CA ALA A 82 26.74 43.53 31.13
C ALA A 82 27.03 42.25 30.33
N GLY A 83 28.24 42.10 29.81
CA GLY A 83 28.75 40.82 29.35
C GLY A 83 29.17 39.94 30.52
N VAL A 84 29.19 38.62 30.31
CA VAL A 84 30.22 37.64 30.73
C VAL A 84 29.61 36.21 30.76
N ASN A 85 30.38 35.31 30.16
CA ASN A 85 30.50 33.85 30.31
C ASN A 85 29.39 32.87 29.88
N VAL A 86 29.79 32.11 28.86
CA VAL A 86 29.53 30.71 28.56
C VAL A 86 29.75 29.83 29.82
N GLN A 87 28.97 28.74 29.90
CA GLN A 87 29.02 27.60 30.84
C GLN A 87 28.02 27.62 32.01
N ASN A 88 26.80 27.09 31.76
CA ASN A 88 26.17 26.02 32.57
C ASN A 88 24.75 25.70 32.07
N GLU A 89 24.67 24.91 30.99
CA GLU A 89 23.45 24.17 30.64
C GLU A 89 23.47 22.82 31.37
N GLN A 90 23.08 22.78 32.65
CA GLN A 90 22.86 21.51 33.36
C GLN A 90 22.06 21.66 34.66
N SER A 91 20.94 22.38 34.64
CA SER A 91 20.05 22.47 35.81
C SER A 91 18.65 22.99 35.50
N SER A 92 18.00 22.46 34.45
CA SER A 92 16.56 22.70 34.19
C SER A 92 15.75 21.41 33.97
N SER A 93 16.36 20.22 34.12
CA SER A 93 15.70 18.93 33.84
C SER A 93 15.14 18.21 35.09
N LYS A 94 14.93 18.90 36.22
CA LYS A 94 14.48 18.24 37.48
C LYS A 94 13.25 18.84 38.16
N LEU A 95 12.48 19.70 37.50
CA LEU A 95 11.25 20.26 38.08
C LEU A 95 10.09 20.19 37.08
N GLN A 96 9.69 18.96 36.72
CA GLN A 96 8.36 18.67 36.16
C GLN A 96 8.02 17.17 36.26
N GLU A 97 8.31 16.56 37.42
CA GLU A 97 7.73 15.27 37.79
C GLU A 97 7.16 15.39 39.20
N ARG A 98 5.98 16.00 39.31
CA ARG A 98 5.08 15.89 40.48
C ARG A 98 3.77 16.60 40.16
N GLU A 99 2.91 15.92 39.41
CA GLU A 99 1.46 15.96 39.61
C GLU A 99 0.88 14.66 39.05
N GLY A 100 0.59 13.73 39.97
CA GLY A 100 0.13 12.38 39.67
C GLY A 100 -1.35 12.38 39.29
N PHE A 101 -1.63 12.57 38.00
CA PHE A 101 -2.89 12.14 37.41
C PHE A 101 -2.70 10.70 36.92
N LYS A 102 -3.46 9.73 37.46
CA LYS A 102 -3.45 8.34 36.97
C LYS A 102 -3.70 8.36 35.47
N THR A 103 -2.69 7.99 34.70
CA THR A 103 -2.73 8.00 33.25
C THR A 103 -3.45 6.72 32.81
N LEU A 104 -4.75 6.81 32.54
CA LEU A 104 -5.62 5.68 32.12
C LEU A 104 -4.94 4.83 31.04
N ASP A 105 -4.84 3.52 31.28
CA ASP A 105 -4.37 2.55 30.29
C ASP A 105 -5.38 2.39 29.15
N LEU A 106 -4.92 2.02 27.95
CA LEU A 106 -5.80 1.89 26.77
C LEU A 106 -6.95 0.93 27.05
N LYS A 107 -6.66 -0.23 27.65
CA LYS A 107 -7.65 -1.26 27.91
C LYS A 107 -8.66 -0.82 28.97
N GLU A 108 -8.21 -0.12 30.01
CA GLU A 108 -9.08 0.47 31.04
C GLU A 108 -10.06 1.46 30.42
N TRP A 109 -9.56 2.41 29.61
CA TRP A 109 -10.41 3.36 28.89
C TRP A 109 -11.44 2.65 28.01
N MET A 110 -11.03 1.61 27.26
CA MET A 110 -11.97 0.87 26.43
C MET A 110 -13.07 0.18 27.24
N HIS A 111 -12.75 -0.39 28.41
CA HIS A 111 -13.75 -0.99 29.30
C HIS A 111 -14.73 0.06 29.85
N GLU A 112 -14.26 1.25 30.23
CA GLU A 112 -15.13 2.37 30.63
C GLU A 112 -16.09 2.81 29.52
N GLN A 113 -15.67 2.68 28.26
CA GLN A 113 -16.46 3.02 27.07
C GLN A 113 -17.31 1.85 26.53
N GLY A 114 -17.41 0.74 27.27
CA GLY A 114 -18.30 -0.38 26.94
C GLY A 114 -17.66 -1.52 26.14
N LEU A 115 -16.33 -1.69 26.19
CA LEU A 115 -15.67 -2.89 25.67
C LEU A 115 -16.09 -4.12 26.50
N PRO A 116 -16.70 -5.16 25.90
CA PRO A 116 -17.02 -6.40 26.59
C PRO A 116 -15.76 -7.13 27.09
N PRO A 117 -15.91 -8.13 27.99
CA PRO A 117 -14.79 -8.99 28.36
C PRO A 117 -14.12 -9.59 27.13
N CYS A 118 -12.81 -9.38 26.99
CA CYS A 118 -12.00 -9.91 25.90
C CYS A 118 -10.96 -10.88 26.44
N LYS A 119 -10.62 -11.89 25.64
CA LYS A 119 -9.63 -12.92 25.96
C LYS A 119 -8.20 -12.50 25.58
N VAL A 120 -7.92 -11.20 25.71
CA VAL A 120 -6.65 -10.60 25.33
C VAL A 120 -6.10 -9.69 26.42
N GLN A 121 -4.79 -9.53 26.44
CA GLN A 121 -4.06 -8.61 27.31
C GLN A 121 -3.01 -7.83 26.51
N LEU A 122 -2.67 -6.64 27.00
CA LEU A 122 -1.57 -5.85 26.46
C LEU A 122 -0.30 -6.21 27.23
N LEU A 123 0.72 -6.64 26.49
CA LEU A 123 2.04 -6.93 27.03
C LEU A 123 3.09 -6.00 26.43
N GLU A 124 4.19 -5.80 27.14
CA GLU A 124 5.29 -4.94 26.71
C GLU A 124 6.41 -5.75 26.05
N ARG A 125 7.02 -5.16 25.02
CA ARG A 125 8.26 -5.65 24.42
C ARG A 125 9.27 -4.52 24.28
N THR A 126 10.52 -4.80 24.64
CA THR A 126 11.64 -3.89 24.43
C THR A 126 12.06 -3.89 22.96
N CYS A 127 12.28 -2.70 22.40
CA CYS A 127 12.77 -2.54 21.04
C CYS A 127 14.30 -2.49 21.05
N PHE A 128 14.95 -3.28 20.18
CA PHE A 128 16.38 -3.15 19.95
C PHE A 128 16.66 -1.80 19.25
N GLN A 129 17.56 -0.99 19.81
CA GLN A 129 18.07 0.29 19.28
C GLN A 129 17.15 1.54 19.34
N SER A 130 16.63 1.83 20.52
CA SER A 130 16.71 3.20 21.05
C SER A 130 16.76 3.07 22.57
N ASN A 131 17.21 4.06 23.33
CA ASN A 131 17.08 4.12 24.80
C ASN A 131 15.59 4.09 25.23
N GLY A 132 14.85 3.03 24.89
CA GLY A 132 13.56 3.17 24.23
C GLY A 132 12.44 2.53 25.01
N LYS A 133 11.43 3.36 25.30
CA LYS A 133 10.18 2.95 25.97
C LYS A 133 9.61 1.69 25.31
N PRO A 134 9.13 0.72 26.11
CA PRO A 134 8.55 -0.50 25.59
C PRO A 134 7.33 -0.19 24.70
N ILE A 135 7.16 -0.99 23.64
CA ILE A 135 5.95 -0.98 22.81
C ILE A 135 4.98 -2.03 23.35
N HIS A 136 3.68 -1.79 23.18
CA HIS A 136 2.68 -2.79 23.51
C HIS A 136 2.38 -3.71 22.32
N TYR A 137 1.99 -4.93 22.63
CA TYR A 137 1.38 -5.87 21.69
C TYR A 137 0.23 -6.61 22.35
N VAL A 138 -0.69 -7.11 21.54
CA VAL A 138 -1.84 -7.90 21.99
C VAL A 138 -1.45 -9.36 22.08
N ALA A 139 -1.65 -9.96 23.25
CA ALA A 139 -1.42 -11.36 23.54
C ALA A 139 -2.69 -12.03 24.09
N ALA A 140 -2.77 -13.35 23.98
CA ALA A 140 -3.84 -14.12 24.61
C ALA A 140 -3.77 -13.98 26.14
N SER A 141 -4.91 -13.72 26.80
CA SER A 141 -4.97 -13.69 28.26
C SER A 141 -5.27 -15.07 28.88
N GLU A 142 -5.68 -16.01 28.05
CA GLU A 142 -5.98 -17.40 28.40
C GLU A 142 -5.63 -18.30 27.20
N ASP A 143 -5.70 -19.61 27.37
CA ASP A 143 -5.53 -20.55 26.26
C ASP A 143 -6.73 -20.47 25.31
N LEU A 144 -6.46 -20.31 24.00
CA LEU A 144 -7.48 -20.20 22.96
C LEU A 144 -7.41 -21.40 22.03
N GLN A 145 -8.58 -21.83 21.52
CA GLN A 145 -8.70 -22.84 20.48
C GLN A 145 -9.13 -22.21 19.15
N PRO A 146 -8.83 -22.85 18.01
CA PRO A 146 -9.31 -22.40 16.71
C PRO A 146 -10.83 -22.20 16.75
N GLY A 147 -11.29 -21.03 16.34
CA GLY A 147 -12.69 -20.66 16.32
C GLY A 147 -13.14 -19.82 17.53
N ASP A 148 -12.32 -19.67 18.57
CA ASP A 148 -12.62 -18.77 19.69
C ASP A 148 -12.61 -17.30 19.26
N VAL A 149 -13.48 -16.49 19.85
CA VAL A 149 -13.48 -15.03 19.69
C VAL A 149 -12.52 -14.43 20.72
N ALA A 150 -11.38 -13.92 20.25
CA ALA A 150 -10.36 -13.32 21.12
C ALA A 150 -10.78 -11.92 21.61
N LEU A 151 -11.32 -11.09 20.72
CA LEU A 151 -11.79 -9.74 21.04
C LEU A 151 -13.01 -9.36 20.20
N SER A 152 -13.87 -8.51 20.78
CA SER A 152 -15.06 -7.96 20.14
C SER A 152 -15.17 -6.48 20.49
N VAL A 153 -14.84 -5.60 19.53
CA VAL A 153 -14.78 -4.14 19.73
C VAL A 153 -16.03 -3.49 19.15
N PRO A 154 -16.87 -2.81 19.96
CA PRO A 154 -18.02 -2.05 19.47
C PRO A 154 -17.63 -1.00 18.44
N LEU A 155 -18.48 -0.77 17.43
CA LEU A 155 -18.24 0.26 16.40
C LEU A 155 -18.13 1.68 16.99
N SER A 156 -18.70 1.93 18.18
CA SER A 156 -18.52 3.19 18.92
C SER A 156 -17.05 3.48 19.28
N LEU A 157 -16.24 2.44 19.42
CA LEU A 157 -14.80 2.47 19.71
C LEU A 157 -13.93 2.31 18.47
N VAL A 158 -14.51 2.29 17.27
CA VAL A 158 -13.79 2.17 16.00
C VAL A 158 -13.77 3.53 15.29
N VAL A 159 -12.59 3.93 14.82
CA VAL A 159 -12.46 5.14 13.99
C VAL A 159 -12.67 4.75 12.53
N SER A 160 -13.85 5.03 11.98
CA SER A 160 -14.19 4.84 10.56
C SER A 160 -14.41 6.19 9.88
N LEU A 161 -14.39 6.22 8.54
CA LEU A 161 -14.72 7.44 7.81
C LEU A 161 -16.15 7.89 8.09
N GLU A 162 -17.10 6.97 8.22
CA GLU A 162 -18.50 7.26 8.59
C GLU A 162 -18.58 8.14 9.84
N ARG A 163 -17.80 7.79 10.88
CA ARG A 163 -17.76 8.55 12.14
C ARG A 163 -17.15 9.94 11.94
N VAL A 164 -16.11 10.01 11.12
CA VAL A 164 -15.28 11.21 10.94
C VAL A 164 -15.96 12.25 10.05
N LEU A 165 -16.52 11.82 8.93
CA LEU A 165 -17.02 12.69 7.86
C LEU A 165 -18.55 12.59 7.67
N GLY A 166 -19.17 11.48 8.12
CA GLY A 166 -20.54 11.12 7.74
C GLY A 166 -20.64 10.56 6.31
N ASP A 167 -21.68 9.77 6.05
CA ASP A 167 -21.82 9.03 4.77
C ASP A 167 -21.91 9.93 3.52
N GLU A 168 -22.59 11.08 3.62
CA GLU A 168 -22.80 12.00 2.48
C GLU A 168 -21.48 12.67 2.03
N THR A 169 -20.70 13.20 2.98
CA THR A 169 -19.40 13.83 2.72
C THR A 169 -18.40 12.83 2.12
N ILE A 170 -18.45 11.57 2.56
CA ILE A 170 -17.58 10.50 2.03
C ILE A 170 -17.90 10.24 0.57
N ALA A 171 -19.19 10.20 0.20
CA ALA A 171 -19.59 10.01 -1.19
C ALA A 171 -19.02 11.13 -2.08
N GLU A 172 -19.11 12.39 -1.64
CA GLU A 172 -18.54 13.52 -2.39
C GLU A 172 -17.02 13.41 -2.55
N LEU A 173 -16.30 13.15 -1.46
CA LEU A 173 -14.83 13.02 -1.49
C LEU A 173 -14.36 11.91 -2.41
N LEU A 174 -14.98 10.74 -2.31
CA LEU A 174 -14.62 9.59 -3.13
C LEU A 174 -14.99 9.80 -4.61
N THR A 175 -16.02 10.60 -4.91
CA THR A 175 -16.32 10.96 -6.31
C THR A 175 -15.30 11.92 -6.93
N THR A 176 -14.69 12.81 -6.13
CA THR A 176 -13.65 13.72 -6.62
C THR A 176 -12.27 13.07 -6.72
N ASN A 177 -12.06 11.94 -6.03
CA ASN A 177 -10.81 11.17 -6.00
C ASN A 177 -9.56 12.02 -5.67
N LYS A 178 -9.74 13.08 -4.87
CA LYS A 178 -8.67 14.00 -4.48
C LYS A 178 -7.89 13.54 -3.25
N LEU A 179 -8.58 12.95 -2.28
CA LEU A 179 -7.98 12.42 -1.05
C LEU A 179 -8.28 10.93 -0.91
N SER A 180 -7.28 10.18 -0.42
CA SER A 180 -7.51 8.80 0.00
C SER A 180 -8.20 8.73 1.35
N GLU A 181 -8.78 7.58 1.66
CA GLU A 181 -9.34 7.25 2.97
C GLU A 181 -8.29 7.42 4.08
N LEU A 182 -7.03 7.07 3.77
CA LEU A 182 -5.89 7.19 4.69
C LEU A 182 -5.56 8.66 4.99
N ALA A 183 -5.60 9.55 4.00
CA ALA A 183 -5.39 10.98 4.22
C ALA A 183 -6.47 11.58 5.11
N CYS A 184 -7.73 11.18 4.93
CA CYS A 184 -8.84 11.65 5.75
C CYS A 184 -8.70 11.20 7.22
N LEU A 185 -8.39 9.92 7.44
CA LEU A 185 -8.14 9.38 8.77
C LEU A 185 -6.91 10.01 9.42
N ALA A 186 -5.83 10.23 8.65
CA ALA A 186 -4.61 10.87 9.15
C ALA A 186 -4.90 12.30 9.61
N LEU A 187 -5.59 13.10 8.80
CA LEU A 187 -5.97 14.45 9.16
C LEU A 187 -6.86 14.48 10.42
N TYR A 188 -7.83 13.57 10.52
CA TYR A 188 -8.68 13.45 11.69
C TYR A 188 -7.87 13.18 12.97
N LEU A 189 -6.99 12.18 12.93
CA LEU A 189 -6.14 11.85 14.08
C LEU A 189 -5.20 13.00 14.45
N MET A 190 -4.71 13.79 13.49
CA MET A 190 -3.86 14.94 13.78
C MET A 190 -4.61 16.02 14.56
N TYR A 191 -5.87 16.30 14.22
CA TYR A 191 -6.70 17.24 14.96
C TYR A 191 -7.09 16.71 16.35
N GLU A 192 -7.47 15.44 16.46
CA GLU A 192 -7.72 14.81 17.76
C GLU A 192 -6.46 14.82 18.64
N LYS A 193 -5.28 14.60 18.05
CA LYS A 193 -4.00 14.71 18.74
C LYS A 193 -3.73 16.15 19.21
N LYS A 194 -4.05 17.17 18.41
CA LYS A 194 -3.90 18.60 18.76
C LYS A 194 -4.76 18.97 19.98
N ARG A 195 -5.93 18.32 20.17
CA ARG A 195 -6.78 18.51 21.36
C ARG A 195 -6.19 17.92 22.65
N GLY A 196 -5.22 17.01 22.53
CA GLY A 196 -4.61 16.38 23.70
C GLY A 196 -5.66 15.65 24.55
N LYS A 197 -5.63 15.89 25.87
CA LYS A 197 -6.48 15.17 26.85
C LYS A 197 -7.98 15.41 26.68
N ASP A 198 -8.38 16.47 25.99
CA ASP A 198 -9.79 16.77 25.70
C ASP A 198 -10.34 15.93 24.55
N SER A 199 -9.49 15.16 23.87
CA SER A 199 -9.91 14.20 22.84
C SER A 199 -10.45 12.92 23.48
N PHE A 200 -11.62 12.48 23.00
CA PHE A 200 -12.15 11.15 23.30
C PHE A 200 -11.13 10.03 22.97
N TRP A 201 -10.35 10.23 21.90
CA TRP A 201 -9.37 9.26 21.42
C TRP A 201 -7.99 9.39 22.04
N TYR A 202 -7.81 10.26 23.04
CA TYR A 202 -6.50 10.53 23.64
C TYR A 202 -5.76 9.25 24.08
N PRO A 203 -6.37 8.28 24.78
CA PRO A 203 -5.68 7.04 25.17
C PRO A 203 -5.26 6.21 23.95
N TYR A 204 -6.09 6.15 22.91
CA TYR A 204 -5.78 5.43 21.67
C TYR A 204 -4.66 6.10 20.88
N ILE A 205 -4.71 7.42 20.69
CA ILE A 205 -3.68 8.18 19.99
C ILE A 205 -2.34 8.08 20.72
N ARG A 206 -2.35 8.12 22.06
CA ARG A 206 -1.14 7.92 22.87
C ARG A 206 -0.54 6.53 22.65
N GLU A 207 -1.38 5.51 22.49
CA GLU A 207 -0.90 4.17 22.14
C GLU A 207 -0.29 4.15 20.74
N LEU A 208 -0.93 4.75 19.73
CA LEU A 208 -0.34 4.87 18.39
C LEU A 208 1.01 5.61 18.40
N ASP A 209 1.14 6.66 19.21
CA ASP A 209 2.39 7.39 19.41
C ASP A 209 3.47 6.55 20.10
N ARG A 210 3.09 5.62 20.99
CA ARG A 210 4.00 4.62 21.58
C ARG A 210 4.58 3.72 20.48
N GLN A 211 3.75 3.32 19.52
CA GLN A 211 4.12 2.48 18.39
C GLN A 211 5.00 3.22 17.37
N ARG A 212 4.90 4.56 17.28
CA ARG A 212 5.73 5.42 16.40
C ARG A 212 5.69 5.00 14.92
N GLY A 213 4.56 4.47 14.44
CA GLY A 213 4.43 3.93 13.09
C GLY A 213 5.33 2.72 12.82
N ARG A 214 5.84 2.08 13.87
CA ARG A 214 6.55 0.81 13.80
C ARG A 214 5.52 -0.31 13.87
N GLY A 215 5.66 -1.31 12.99
CA GLY A 215 4.87 -2.54 13.13
C GLY A 215 5.56 -3.57 14.02
N GLN A 216 5.26 -4.84 13.77
CA GLN A 216 5.64 -5.97 14.62
C GLN A 216 7.15 -6.09 14.92
N LEU A 217 8.03 -5.66 14.00
CA LEU A 217 9.48 -5.72 14.17
C LEU A 217 10.09 -4.42 14.72
N ALA A 218 9.26 -3.49 15.22
CA ALA A 218 9.70 -2.20 15.73
C ALA A 218 10.47 -1.32 14.69
N VAL A 219 10.33 -1.61 13.40
CA VAL A 219 10.91 -0.81 12.31
C VAL A 219 9.82 0.08 11.70
N PRO A 220 10.06 1.40 11.54
CA PRO A 220 9.13 2.28 10.85
C PRO A 220 9.10 1.96 9.36
N SER A 221 7.96 2.23 8.71
CA SER A 221 7.83 2.15 7.26
C SER A 221 8.98 2.87 6.53
N PRO A 222 9.48 2.34 5.40
CA PRO A 222 10.43 3.02 4.52
C PRO A 222 10.03 4.43 4.08
N LEU A 223 8.74 4.79 4.16
CA LEU A 223 8.25 6.15 3.91
C LEU A 223 8.81 7.19 4.89
N LEU A 224 9.33 6.75 6.04
CA LEU A 224 9.96 7.61 7.05
C LEU A 224 11.49 7.55 7.02
N TRP A 225 12.08 6.79 6.09
CA TRP A 225 13.53 6.68 5.96
C TRP A 225 14.08 7.85 5.16
N SER A 226 15.35 8.18 5.40
CA SER A 226 16.05 9.22 4.65
C SER A 226 16.35 8.76 3.23
N SER A 227 16.53 9.71 2.31
CA SER A 227 16.93 9.40 0.94
C SER A 227 18.25 8.63 0.86
N GLN A 228 19.17 8.87 1.80
CA GLN A 228 20.44 8.13 1.91
C GLN A 228 20.20 6.68 2.29
N GLU A 229 19.38 6.43 3.33
CA GLU A 229 19.00 5.06 3.75
C GLU A 229 18.30 4.30 2.61
N LEU A 230 17.39 4.95 1.86
CA LEU A 230 16.73 4.32 0.71
C LEU A 230 17.71 4.00 -0.43
N ASN A 231 18.70 4.85 -0.66
CA ASN A 231 19.74 4.60 -1.65
C ASN A 231 20.65 3.46 -1.22
N GLU A 232 21.04 3.41 0.05
CA GLU A 232 21.90 2.38 0.59
C GLU A 232 21.20 1.01 0.61
N TYR A 233 19.96 0.95 1.13
CA TYR A 233 19.28 -0.31 1.41
C TYR A 233 18.45 -0.89 0.26
N PHE A 234 18.05 -0.10 -0.75
CA PHE A 234 17.21 -0.60 -1.85
C PHE A 234 17.83 -0.44 -3.24
N THR A 235 19.16 -0.36 -3.34
CA THR A 235 19.82 -0.41 -4.65
C THR A 235 19.58 -1.76 -5.32
N GLY A 236 19.11 -1.72 -6.58
CA GLY A 236 18.73 -2.91 -7.36
C GLY A 236 17.27 -3.37 -7.19
N SER A 237 16.65 -3.04 -6.06
CA SER A 237 15.27 -3.45 -5.76
C SER A 237 14.22 -2.52 -6.37
N PRO A 238 13.08 -3.05 -6.86
CA PRO A 238 11.93 -2.24 -7.26
C PRO A 238 11.32 -1.48 -6.08
N MET A 239 11.58 -1.90 -4.83
CA MET A 239 11.05 -1.29 -3.62
C MET A 239 11.37 0.20 -3.53
N LYS A 240 12.57 0.62 -3.97
CA LYS A 240 12.96 2.04 -3.99
C LYS A 240 11.97 2.89 -4.79
N LYS A 241 11.59 2.42 -5.99
CA LYS A 241 10.62 3.11 -6.85
C LYS A 241 9.24 3.13 -6.19
N VAL A 242 8.80 2.03 -5.60
CA VAL A 242 7.52 1.92 -4.88
C VAL A 242 7.42 2.95 -3.76
N VAL A 243 8.48 3.10 -2.95
CA VAL A 243 8.54 4.09 -1.86
C VAL A 243 8.45 5.52 -2.42
N LEU A 244 9.23 5.85 -3.44
CA LEU A 244 9.25 7.20 -4.03
C LEU A 244 7.90 7.58 -4.66
N GLU A 245 7.26 6.66 -5.39
CA GLU A 245 5.94 6.88 -5.97
C GLU A 245 4.86 7.10 -4.91
N ARG A 246 4.94 6.34 -3.80
CA ARG A 246 4.02 6.50 -2.68
C ARG A 246 4.23 7.83 -1.95
N LEU A 247 5.47 8.26 -1.75
CA LEU A 247 5.81 9.57 -1.17
C LEU A 247 5.26 10.73 -2.02
N GLU A 248 5.43 10.67 -3.34
CA GLU A 248 4.87 11.70 -4.22
C GLU A 248 3.33 11.68 -4.20
N GLY A 249 2.71 10.50 -4.07
CA GLY A 249 1.27 10.36 -3.83
C GLY A 249 0.81 11.08 -2.57
N ILE A 250 1.45 10.81 -1.43
CA ILE A 250 1.14 11.48 -0.14
C ILE A 250 1.33 12.99 -0.25
N LYS A 251 2.36 13.44 -0.98
CA LYS A 251 2.62 14.88 -1.20
C LYS A 251 1.54 15.55 -2.07
N ARG A 252 1.01 14.84 -3.08
CA ARG A 252 -0.14 15.33 -3.86
C ARG A 252 -1.38 15.45 -2.98
N GLU A 253 -1.68 14.42 -2.19
CA GLU A 253 -2.83 14.44 -1.26
C GLU A 253 -2.71 15.59 -0.24
N TYR A 254 -1.52 15.83 0.31
CA TYR A 254 -1.26 16.96 1.22
C TYR A 254 -1.59 18.31 0.59
N ARG A 255 -1.25 18.52 -0.69
CA ARG A 255 -1.55 19.77 -1.41
C ARG A 255 -3.03 19.98 -1.67
N GLU A 256 -3.81 18.90 -1.72
CA GLU A 256 -5.26 18.96 -1.93
C GLU A 256 -6.05 19.16 -0.63
N LEU A 257 -5.42 19.02 0.55
CA LEU A 257 -6.11 19.09 1.84
C LEU A 257 -6.93 20.38 2.01
N ASP A 258 -6.34 21.54 1.70
CA ASP A 258 -7.03 22.82 1.91
C ASP A 258 -8.18 23.00 0.93
N THR A 259 -7.97 22.65 -0.35
CA THR A 259 -9.03 22.69 -1.37
C THR A 259 -10.22 21.86 -0.92
N VAL A 260 -9.95 20.64 -0.45
CA VAL A 260 -10.98 19.70 -0.02
C VAL A 260 -11.62 20.14 1.30
N TRP A 261 -10.84 20.73 2.20
CA TRP A 261 -11.32 21.38 3.42
C TRP A 261 -12.35 22.48 3.14
N PHE A 262 -12.06 23.35 2.16
CA PHE A 262 -12.99 24.39 1.74
C PHE A 262 -14.22 23.83 1.03
N MET A 263 -14.05 22.85 0.14
CA MET A 263 -15.17 22.28 -0.63
C MET A 263 -16.18 21.54 0.26
N ALA A 264 -15.69 20.74 1.21
CA ALA A 264 -16.55 19.96 2.09
C ALA A 264 -17.09 20.77 3.28
N GLY A 265 -16.80 22.08 3.36
CA GLY A 265 -17.38 23.10 4.26
C GLY A 265 -17.15 22.91 5.77
N SER A 266 -16.86 21.70 6.22
CA SER A 266 -16.72 21.26 7.61
C SER A 266 -16.31 19.78 7.61
N LEU A 267 -15.21 19.41 6.92
CA LEU A 267 -14.78 17.99 6.78
C LEU A 267 -14.94 17.20 8.08
N PHE A 268 -14.59 17.80 9.21
CA PHE A 268 -14.95 17.28 10.52
C PHE A 268 -16.20 18.00 11.03
N LYS A 269 -17.24 17.24 11.36
CA LYS A 269 -18.44 17.77 12.04
C LYS A 269 -18.00 18.55 13.28
N GLN A 270 -18.32 19.85 13.33
CA GLN A 270 -18.21 20.74 14.51
C GLN A 270 -16.82 20.91 15.14
N TYR A 271 -15.85 21.51 14.43
CA TYR A 271 -14.62 21.98 15.10
C TYR A 271 -14.08 23.32 14.58
N PRO A 272 -13.64 24.24 15.47
CA PRO A 272 -13.02 25.51 15.10
C PRO A 272 -11.53 25.30 14.79
N PHE A 273 -11.22 24.65 13.68
CA PHE A 273 -9.85 24.36 13.30
C PHE A 273 -9.31 25.31 12.22
N ASP A 274 -8.03 25.64 12.35
CA ASP A 274 -7.27 26.31 11.29
C ASP A 274 -7.23 25.43 10.03
N ILE A 275 -6.97 26.05 8.88
CA ILE A 275 -6.81 25.38 7.59
C ILE A 275 -5.71 24.29 7.71
N PRO A 276 -5.90 23.08 7.16
CA PRO A 276 -5.01 21.94 7.39
C PRO A 276 -3.52 22.22 7.19
N THR A 277 -3.12 22.82 6.07
CA THR A 277 -1.69 23.04 5.79
C THR A 277 -1.08 24.19 6.58
N GLU A 278 -1.89 25.08 7.17
CA GLU A 278 -1.44 26.09 8.12
C GLU A 278 -1.25 25.48 9.51
N ALA A 279 -2.12 24.55 9.90
CA ALA A 279 -2.08 23.86 11.18
C ALA A 279 -0.94 22.83 11.27
N PHE A 280 -0.65 22.13 10.16
CA PHE A 280 0.25 20.99 10.15
C PHE A 280 1.16 21.00 8.94
N SER A 281 2.46 20.83 9.18
CA SER A 281 3.43 20.68 8.09
C SER A 281 3.30 19.33 7.39
N PHE A 282 3.85 19.24 6.17
CA PHE A 282 3.93 17.99 5.41
C PHE A 282 4.61 16.86 6.20
N GLU A 283 5.63 17.15 7.01
CA GLU A 283 6.33 16.14 7.80
C GLU A 283 5.44 15.53 8.88
N ILE A 284 4.62 16.34 9.55
CA ILE A 284 3.63 15.88 10.53
C ILE A 284 2.54 15.06 9.82
N PHE A 285 2.04 15.53 8.69
CA PHE A 285 1.05 14.82 7.90
C PHE A 285 1.58 13.46 7.43
N LYS A 286 2.80 13.40 6.90
CA LYS A 286 3.46 12.16 6.47
C LYS A 286 3.59 11.17 7.64
N GLN A 287 3.99 11.63 8.82
CA GLN A 287 4.08 10.79 10.02
C GLN A 287 2.71 10.21 10.41
N ALA A 288 1.68 11.06 10.47
CA ALA A 288 0.33 10.62 10.78
C ALA A 288 -0.22 9.65 9.72
N PHE A 289 0.04 9.93 8.44
CA PHE A 289 -0.35 9.06 7.34
C PHE A 289 0.29 7.68 7.45
N VAL A 290 1.58 7.61 7.74
CA VAL A 290 2.29 6.33 7.94
C VAL A 290 1.75 5.59 9.17
N ALA A 291 1.48 6.31 10.26
CA ALA A 291 0.87 5.71 11.45
C ALA A 291 -0.52 5.13 11.14
N VAL A 292 -1.38 5.86 10.41
CA VAL A 292 -2.67 5.33 9.96
C VAL A 292 -2.50 4.13 9.04
N GLN A 293 -1.57 4.20 8.10
CA GLN A 293 -1.30 3.12 7.14
C GLN A 293 -0.87 1.81 7.83
N SER A 294 -0.13 1.88 8.95
CA SER A 294 0.25 0.70 9.71
C SER A 294 -0.88 0.12 10.57
N CYS A 295 -1.97 0.86 10.76
CA CYS A 295 -3.06 0.50 11.67
C CYS A 295 -4.37 0.15 10.97
N VAL A 296 -4.52 0.55 9.70
CA VAL A 296 -5.80 0.44 9.00
C VAL A 296 -6.20 -1.02 8.79
N VAL A 297 -7.48 -1.29 9.04
CA VAL A 297 -8.14 -2.57 8.80
C VAL A 297 -9.13 -2.38 7.65
N HIS A 298 -9.20 -3.39 6.77
CA HIS A 298 -10.14 -3.42 5.64
C HIS A 298 -11.28 -4.39 5.93
N LEU A 299 -12.36 -3.88 6.54
CA LEU A 299 -13.55 -4.67 6.84
C LEU A 299 -14.26 -5.08 5.54
N GLN A 300 -14.65 -6.35 5.45
CA GLN A 300 -15.39 -6.90 4.32
C GLN A 300 -16.89 -6.90 4.61
N GLY A 301 -17.71 -6.82 3.56
CA GLY A 301 -19.18 -6.89 3.70
C GLY A 301 -19.82 -5.66 4.36
N VAL A 302 -19.11 -4.53 4.40
CA VAL A 302 -19.59 -3.26 4.97
C VAL A 302 -19.65 -2.16 3.91
N SER A 303 -20.34 -1.04 4.22
CA SER A 303 -20.34 0.15 3.37
C SER A 303 -18.93 0.72 3.19
N LEU A 304 -18.72 1.48 2.12
CA LEU A 304 -17.41 2.09 1.83
C LEU A 304 -16.92 3.00 2.97
N ALA A 305 -17.85 3.68 3.64
CA ALA A 305 -17.59 4.52 4.81
C ALA A 305 -17.09 3.76 6.05
N ARG A 306 -17.46 2.47 6.19
CA ARG A 306 -17.01 1.59 7.27
C ARG A 306 -15.81 0.71 6.90
N ARG A 307 -15.50 0.61 5.61
CA ARG A 307 -14.50 -0.32 5.08
C ARG A 307 -13.10 -0.07 5.62
N PHE A 308 -12.69 1.18 5.74
CA PHE A 308 -11.38 1.58 6.26
C PHE A 308 -11.56 2.08 7.68
N CYS A 309 -10.97 1.39 8.64
CA CYS A 309 -11.10 1.78 10.03
C CYS A 309 -9.85 1.49 10.86
N LEU A 310 -9.77 2.19 11.99
CA LEU A 310 -8.76 1.98 13.02
C LEU A 310 -9.43 1.36 14.24
N VAL A 311 -8.86 0.25 14.72
CA VAL A 311 -9.40 -0.55 15.82
C VAL A 311 -8.40 -0.47 16.98
N PRO A 312 -8.77 0.03 18.18
CA PRO A 312 -7.81 0.27 19.27
C PRO A 312 -7.04 -0.94 19.83
N LEU A 313 -7.51 -2.17 19.59
CA LEU A 313 -6.77 -3.43 19.86
C LEU A 313 -6.36 -4.17 18.58
N GLY A 314 -6.47 -3.50 17.45
CA GLY A 314 -6.10 -4.00 16.14
C GLY A 314 -4.61 -3.75 15.83
N PRO A 315 -4.24 -3.80 14.55
CA PRO A 315 -2.93 -3.32 14.11
C PRO A 315 -2.65 -1.89 14.60
N PRO A 316 -1.42 -1.59 15.06
CA PRO A 316 -0.22 -2.42 14.90
C PRO A 316 0.06 -3.30 16.13
N LEU A 317 -0.87 -3.36 17.11
CA LEU A 317 -0.71 -4.17 18.32
C LEU A 317 -0.84 -5.66 18.04
N LEU A 318 -1.61 -6.03 17.03
CA LEU A 318 -1.68 -7.39 16.50
C LEU A 318 -0.50 -7.64 15.56
N GLY A 319 0.16 -8.78 15.74
CA GLY A 319 1.16 -9.25 14.78
C GLY A 319 0.51 -9.64 13.45
N TYR A 320 1.31 -9.73 12.39
CA TYR A 320 0.86 -10.24 11.11
C TYR A 320 1.56 -11.56 10.78
N LYS A 321 0.84 -12.48 10.15
CA LYS A 321 1.46 -13.66 9.53
C LYS A 321 0.78 -14.04 8.23
N SER A 322 1.54 -14.31 7.17
CA SER A 322 0.97 -14.61 5.85
C SER A 322 0.36 -16.01 5.77
N ASN A 323 0.70 -16.91 6.70
CA ASN A 323 0.18 -18.27 6.78
C ASN A 323 -0.97 -18.42 7.81
N CYS A 324 -1.70 -17.33 8.07
CA CYS A 324 -2.91 -17.36 8.89
C CYS A 324 -4.13 -16.88 8.11
N SER A 325 -5.31 -17.12 8.68
CA SER A 325 -6.62 -16.78 8.12
C SER A 325 -7.49 -15.98 9.09
N ALA A 326 -7.00 -15.75 10.32
CA ALA A 326 -7.67 -14.91 11.31
C ALA A 326 -7.70 -13.45 10.82
N MET A 327 -8.89 -12.86 10.71
CA MET A 327 -9.06 -11.48 10.26
C MET A 327 -10.03 -10.76 11.18
N LEU A 328 -9.84 -9.45 11.34
CA LEU A 328 -10.86 -8.59 11.93
C LEU A 328 -12.04 -8.46 10.96
N LYS A 329 -13.23 -8.80 11.43
CA LYS A 329 -14.47 -8.79 10.64
C LYS A 329 -15.56 -7.99 11.36
N ALA A 330 -16.39 -7.30 10.59
CA ALA A 330 -17.61 -6.70 11.12
C ALA A 330 -18.67 -7.78 11.30
N VAL A 331 -19.25 -7.87 12.50
CA VAL A 331 -20.35 -8.77 12.85
C VAL A 331 -21.40 -7.95 13.59
N GLY A 332 -22.49 -7.58 12.91
CA GLY A 332 -23.43 -6.61 13.47
C GLY A 332 -22.75 -5.27 13.77
N ASP A 333 -22.91 -4.77 15.00
CA ASP A 333 -22.33 -3.49 15.45
C ASP A 333 -20.99 -3.64 16.20
N VAL A 334 -20.29 -4.75 15.97
CA VAL A 334 -18.95 -5.01 16.55
C VAL A 334 -17.94 -5.44 15.48
N VAL A 335 -16.67 -5.20 15.74
CA VAL A 335 -15.53 -5.77 15.01
C VAL A 335 -14.92 -6.88 15.84
N GLN A 336 -14.92 -8.11 15.31
CA GLN A 336 -14.47 -9.30 16.01
C GLN A 336 -13.20 -9.88 15.40
N LEU A 337 -12.34 -10.44 16.26
CA LEU A 337 -11.25 -11.32 15.87
C LEU A 337 -11.55 -12.74 16.36
N GLN A 338 -11.82 -13.63 15.42
CA GLN A 338 -11.86 -15.07 15.68
C GLN A 338 -10.50 -15.68 15.33
N VAL A 339 -9.90 -16.44 16.26
CA VAL A 339 -8.60 -17.05 16.04
C VAL A 339 -8.69 -18.27 15.12
N ASP A 340 -7.67 -18.48 14.30
CA ASP A 340 -7.59 -19.61 13.36
C ASP A 340 -6.70 -20.76 13.86
N ARG A 341 -6.06 -20.58 15.01
CA ARG A 341 -5.11 -21.51 15.61
C ARG A 341 -5.20 -21.47 17.12
N ALA A 342 -4.62 -22.48 17.77
CA ALA A 342 -4.49 -22.49 19.21
C ALA A 342 -3.44 -21.45 19.65
N TYR A 343 -3.71 -20.79 20.78
CA TYR A 343 -2.77 -19.90 21.45
C TYR A 343 -2.66 -20.31 22.92
N LYS A 344 -1.45 -20.22 23.47
CA LYS A 344 -1.23 -20.28 24.92
C LYS A 344 -1.34 -18.91 25.55
N THR A 345 -1.70 -18.90 26.83
CA THR A 345 -1.70 -17.69 27.65
C THR A 345 -0.36 -16.94 27.52
N GLY A 346 -0.41 -15.67 27.16
CA GLY A 346 0.78 -14.82 26.94
C GLY A 346 1.33 -14.84 25.51
N GLU A 347 0.83 -15.70 24.62
CA GLU A 347 1.29 -15.72 23.23
C GLU A 347 0.75 -14.51 22.42
N PRO A 348 1.59 -13.84 21.62
CA PRO A 348 1.15 -12.76 20.75
C PRO A 348 0.16 -13.24 19.70
N LEU A 349 -0.97 -12.53 19.57
CA LEU A 349 -1.95 -12.83 18.52
C LEU A 349 -1.44 -12.36 17.15
N VAL A 350 -1.73 -13.14 16.11
CA VAL A 350 -1.41 -12.79 14.73
C VAL A 350 -2.67 -12.73 13.88
N VAL A 351 -2.69 -11.83 12.91
CA VAL A 351 -3.78 -11.64 11.97
C VAL A 351 -3.29 -11.63 10.52
N TRP A 352 -4.25 -11.85 9.63
CA TRP A 352 -4.08 -11.79 8.20
C TRP A 352 -4.78 -10.56 7.64
N CYS A 353 -4.06 -9.78 6.84
CA CYS A 353 -4.58 -8.58 6.16
C CYS A 353 -4.67 -8.79 4.64
N GLY A 354 -4.86 -10.04 4.19
CA GLY A 354 -5.00 -10.41 2.79
C GLY A 354 -3.70 -10.84 2.10
N PRO A 355 -3.76 -11.26 0.83
CA PRO A 355 -2.63 -11.83 0.08
C PRO A 355 -1.65 -10.76 -0.42
N GLN A 356 -0.89 -10.15 0.49
CA GLN A 356 0.05 -9.07 0.19
C GLN A 356 1.49 -9.60 0.01
N PRO A 357 2.24 -9.12 -1.00
CA PRO A 357 3.65 -9.43 -1.12
C PRO A 357 4.48 -8.69 -0.06
N ASN A 358 5.70 -9.14 0.21
CA ASN A 358 6.56 -8.57 1.26
C ASN A 358 6.91 -7.11 1.00
N SER A 359 7.02 -6.68 -0.26
CA SER A 359 7.19 -5.26 -0.60
C SER A 359 6.08 -4.38 -0.03
N ARG A 360 4.82 -4.87 -0.03
CA ARG A 360 3.68 -4.15 0.52
C ARG A 360 3.60 -4.27 2.04
N LEU A 361 3.96 -5.42 2.60
CA LEU A 361 4.04 -5.61 4.05
C LEU A 361 5.10 -4.68 4.67
N LEU A 362 6.27 -4.57 4.04
CA LEU A 362 7.32 -3.67 4.47
C LEU A 362 6.89 -2.20 4.35
N LEU A 363 6.26 -1.82 3.23
CA LEU A 363 5.77 -0.46 3.01
C LEU A 363 4.73 -0.04 4.05
N ASN A 364 3.78 -0.92 4.36
CA ASN A 364 2.64 -0.58 5.20
C ASN A 364 2.92 -0.77 6.70
N TYR A 365 3.64 -1.83 7.04
CA TYR A 365 3.76 -2.33 8.42
C TYR A 365 5.21 -2.48 8.88
N GLY A 366 6.21 -2.23 8.04
CA GLY A 366 7.61 -2.23 8.48
C GLY A 366 8.19 -3.61 8.79
N PHE A 367 7.68 -4.70 8.20
CA PHE A 367 8.25 -6.04 8.35
C PHE A 367 8.23 -6.83 7.03
N VAL A 368 9.02 -7.91 7.00
CA VAL A 368 9.09 -8.90 5.91
C VAL A 368 8.78 -10.27 6.52
N ASP A 369 7.87 -11.02 5.90
CA ASP A 369 7.54 -12.39 6.29
C ASP A 369 8.23 -13.38 5.34
N GLU A 370 9.24 -14.07 5.84
CA GLU A 370 10.08 -14.97 5.04
C GLU A 370 9.29 -16.19 4.51
N ASP A 371 8.22 -16.55 5.20
CA ASP A 371 7.34 -17.68 4.87
C ASP A 371 6.14 -17.26 3.99
N ASN A 372 6.13 -16.04 3.46
CA ASN A 372 4.98 -15.49 2.73
C ASN A 372 4.72 -16.21 1.39
N PRO A 373 3.62 -16.97 1.25
CA PRO A 373 3.30 -17.69 0.02
C PRO A 373 2.77 -16.77 -1.09
N HIS A 374 2.48 -15.52 -0.77
CA HIS A 374 1.98 -14.51 -1.70
C HIS A 374 3.07 -13.56 -2.20
N ASP A 375 4.31 -13.75 -1.73
CA ASP A 375 5.42 -12.93 -2.15
C ASP A 375 5.77 -13.17 -3.61
N ARG A 376 6.07 -12.08 -4.32
CA ARG A 376 6.24 -12.11 -5.76
C ARG A 376 6.97 -10.88 -6.27
N LEU A 377 7.64 -11.08 -7.39
CA LEU A 377 8.11 -10.01 -8.26
C LEU A 377 7.21 -9.86 -9.48
N THR A 378 7.34 -8.73 -10.17
CA THR A 378 6.63 -8.45 -11.42
C THR A 378 7.62 -8.20 -12.53
N MET A 379 7.34 -8.77 -13.71
CA MET A 379 8.03 -8.46 -14.96
C MET A 379 7.00 -7.92 -15.94
N GLU A 380 7.31 -6.82 -16.60
CA GLU A 380 6.46 -6.22 -17.62
C GLU A 380 7.07 -6.45 -19.00
N ALA A 381 6.26 -6.90 -19.96
CA ALA A 381 6.66 -7.09 -21.34
C ALA A 381 5.75 -6.30 -22.28
N ALA A 382 6.31 -5.47 -23.15
CA ALA A 382 5.56 -4.66 -24.10
C ALA A 382 5.89 -5.04 -25.54
N LEU A 383 4.85 -5.20 -26.36
CA LEU A 383 4.99 -5.33 -27.81
C LEU A 383 5.57 -4.03 -28.39
N GLU A 384 6.48 -4.16 -29.35
CA GLU A 384 7.09 -3.02 -30.02
C GLU A 384 6.10 -2.38 -31.00
N THR A 385 5.82 -1.09 -30.81
CA THR A 385 4.82 -0.36 -31.61
C THR A 385 5.26 -0.07 -33.03
N THR A 386 6.57 -0.09 -33.29
CA THR A 386 7.17 0.10 -34.61
C THR A 386 7.21 -1.18 -35.45
N ASP A 387 6.81 -2.31 -34.88
CA ASP A 387 6.72 -3.60 -35.57
C ASP A 387 5.63 -3.58 -36.65
N PRO A 388 5.95 -3.92 -37.92
CA PRO A 388 4.96 -4.04 -38.99
C PRO A 388 3.80 -4.99 -38.66
N LEU A 389 4.04 -6.02 -37.86
CA LEU A 389 3.05 -7.01 -37.41
C LEU A 389 2.33 -6.60 -36.11
N TYR A 390 2.55 -5.38 -35.59
CA TYR A 390 2.00 -4.96 -34.30
C TYR A 390 0.48 -5.10 -34.21
N GLN A 391 -0.27 -4.72 -35.25
CA GLN A 391 -1.73 -4.82 -35.24
C GLN A 391 -2.20 -6.27 -35.16
N ASP A 392 -1.56 -7.17 -35.89
CA ASP A 392 -1.89 -8.58 -35.88
C ASP A 392 -1.52 -9.22 -34.54
N LYS A 393 -0.33 -8.91 -34.01
CA LYS A 393 0.12 -9.39 -32.69
C LYS A 393 -0.82 -8.91 -31.59
N ARG A 394 -1.26 -7.64 -31.65
CA ARG A 394 -2.25 -7.09 -30.72
C ARG A 394 -3.55 -7.88 -30.74
N ILE A 395 -4.07 -8.21 -31.93
CA ILE A 395 -5.31 -8.99 -32.06
C ILE A 395 -5.14 -10.37 -31.43
N VAL A 396 -4.01 -11.04 -31.65
CA VAL A 396 -3.72 -12.36 -31.05
C VAL A 396 -3.62 -12.28 -29.53
N VAL A 397 -2.85 -11.31 -28.99
CA VAL A 397 -2.70 -11.08 -27.54
C VAL A 397 -4.07 -10.83 -26.89
N GLN A 398 -4.91 -10.00 -27.50
CA GLN A 398 -6.25 -9.69 -26.99
C GLN A 398 -7.19 -10.90 -27.02
N LYS A 399 -7.12 -11.75 -28.05
CA LYS A 399 -7.88 -13.01 -28.11
C LYS A 399 -7.55 -13.96 -26.95
N HIS A 400 -6.32 -13.90 -26.43
CA HIS A 400 -5.87 -14.69 -25.29
C HIS A 400 -5.99 -13.94 -23.95
N SER A 401 -6.79 -12.87 -23.91
CA SER A 401 -7.04 -12.09 -22.69
C SER A 401 -5.77 -11.48 -22.07
N MET A 402 -4.74 -11.27 -22.89
CA MET A 402 -3.54 -10.52 -22.52
C MET A 402 -3.61 -9.09 -23.08
N SER A 403 -2.73 -8.23 -22.58
CA SER A 403 -2.59 -6.85 -23.03
C SER A 403 -1.31 -6.66 -23.83
N THR A 404 -1.25 -5.63 -24.69
CA THR A 404 -0.02 -5.26 -25.43
C THR A 404 1.14 -4.85 -24.53
N LYS A 405 0.83 -4.58 -23.26
CA LYS A 405 1.74 -4.27 -22.18
C LYS A 405 1.43 -5.20 -21.01
N GLN A 406 1.90 -6.45 -21.13
CA GLN A 406 1.54 -7.52 -20.22
C GLN A 406 2.41 -7.52 -18.97
N THR A 407 1.77 -7.60 -17.80
CA THR A 407 2.45 -7.81 -16.52
C THR A 407 2.37 -9.29 -16.14
N PHE A 408 3.52 -9.90 -15.87
CA PHE A 408 3.67 -11.25 -15.35
C PHE A 408 4.06 -11.20 -13.88
N GLN A 409 3.50 -12.11 -13.08
CA GLN A 409 3.80 -12.26 -11.67
C GLN A 409 4.68 -13.50 -11.45
N ILE A 410 5.79 -13.33 -10.75
CA ILE A 410 6.74 -14.39 -10.41
C ILE A 410 6.62 -14.63 -8.91
N PHE A 411 5.75 -15.58 -8.54
CA PHE A 411 5.55 -15.94 -7.14
C PHE A 411 6.72 -16.79 -6.64
N LYS A 412 7.11 -16.56 -5.37
CA LYS A 412 8.10 -17.39 -4.67
C LYS A 412 7.67 -18.86 -4.70
N GLY A 413 8.58 -19.74 -5.10
CA GLY A 413 8.35 -21.18 -5.25
C GLY A 413 7.54 -21.59 -6.49
N LYS A 414 7.18 -20.65 -7.38
CA LYS A 414 6.48 -20.91 -8.66
C LYS A 414 7.19 -20.28 -9.85
N GLU A 415 8.49 -20.03 -9.73
CA GLU A 415 9.30 -19.29 -10.69
C GLU A 415 9.33 -19.99 -12.06
N LYS A 416 9.51 -21.32 -12.09
CA LYS A 416 9.47 -22.12 -13.32
C LYS A 416 8.12 -22.02 -14.03
N SER A 417 7.02 -22.12 -13.28
CA SER A 417 5.68 -21.95 -13.85
C SER A 417 5.46 -20.54 -14.38
N ALA A 418 6.01 -19.52 -13.73
CA ALA A 418 5.94 -18.13 -14.18
C ALA A 418 6.70 -17.96 -15.50
N VAL A 419 7.94 -18.48 -15.59
CA VAL A 419 8.74 -18.48 -16.84
C VAL A 419 7.97 -19.12 -17.98
N LEU A 420 7.40 -20.31 -17.77
CA LEU A 420 6.61 -21.01 -18.77
C LEU A 420 5.39 -20.19 -19.24
N SER A 421 4.72 -19.48 -18.32
CA SER A 421 3.58 -18.61 -18.67
C SER A 421 3.96 -17.39 -19.49
N MET A 422 5.23 -16.95 -19.45
CA MET A 422 5.73 -15.82 -20.25
C MET A 422 6.02 -16.23 -21.69
N LEU A 423 6.33 -17.50 -21.95
CA LEU A 423 6.81 -17.98 -23.25
C LEU A 423 5.81 -17.71 -24.39
N PRO A 424 4.49 -17.99 -24.29
CA PRO A 424 3.58 -17.76 -25.41
C PRO A 424 3.54 -16.30 -25.87
N TYR A 425 3.55 -15.37 -24.91
CA TYR A 425 3.57 -13.93 -25.20
C TYR A 425 4.88 -13.51 -25.86
N LEU A 426 6.03 -13.97 -25.34
CA LEU A 426 7.34 -13.62 -25.87
C LEU A 426 7.61 -14.28 -27.22
N ARG A 427 7.19 -15.54 -27.42
CA ARG A 427 7.23 -16.23 -28.72
C ARG A 427 6.53 -15.38 -29.77
N LEU A 428 5.29 -14.95 -29.49
CA LEU A 428 4.50 -14.10 -30.38
C LEU A 428 5.19 -12.76 -30.64
N ALA A 429 5.75 -12.14 -29.60
CA ALA A 429 6.46 -10.88 -29.72
C ALA A 429 7.71 -10.99 -30.62
N HIS A 430 8.42 -12.11 -30.60
CA HIS A 430 9.60 -12.38 -31.43
C HIS A 430 9.31 -12.88 -32.86
N ILE A 431 8.04 -13.08 -33.24
CA ILE A 431 7.70 -13.51 -34.61
C ILE A 431 8.00 -12.40 -35.61
N SER A 432 8.74 -12.72 -36.67
CA SER A 432 8.95 -11.80 -37.81
C SER A 432 8.11 -12.16 -39.04
N ASN A 433 7.53 -13.36 -39.10
CA ASN A 433 6.77 -13.85 -40.26
C ASN A 433 5.31 -14.16 -39.88
N SER A 434 4.36 -13.61 -40.63
CA SER A 434 2.93 -13.74 -40.38
C SER A 434 2.42 -15.19 -40.43
N THR A 435 3.08 -16.07 -41.17
CA THR A 435 2.69 -17.49 -41.32
C THR A 435 2.71 -18.27 -40.00
N HIS A 436 3.55 -17.88 -39.04
CA HIS A 436 3.69 -18.59 -37.75
C HIS A 436 2.81 -17.99 -36.65
N MET A 437 2.06 -16.92 -36.92
CA MET A 437 1.28 -16.23 -35.87
C MET A 437 0.12 -17.06 -35.31
N GLN A 438 -0.50 -17.90 -36.15
CA GLN A 438 -1.61 -18.76 -35.71
C GLN A 438 -1.12 -19.99 -34.93
N SER A 439 0.09 -20.49 -35.23
CA SER A 439 0.66 -21.64 -34.53
C SER A 439 1.11 -21.29 -33.11
N VAL A 440 1.65 -20.08 -32.90
CA VAL A 440 2.06 -19.60 -31.55
C VAL A 440 0.87 -19.38 -30.62
N ALA A 441 -0.27 -18.93 -31.15
CA ALA A 441 -1.49 -18.75 -30.37
C ALA A 441 -1.99 -20.07 -29.74
N SER A 442 -1.73 -21.20 -30.40
CA SER A 442 -2.19 -22.53 -29.99
C SER A 442 -1.09 -23.35 -29.32
N ALA A 443 0.13 -22.81 -29.20
CA ALA A 443 1.29 -23.52 -28.70
C ALA A 443 1.28 -23.58 -27.17
N GLU A 444 0.74 -24.68 -26.63
CA GLU A 444 0.87 -25.05 -25.23
C GLU A 444 2.11 -25.96 -25.06
N GLY A 445 3.03 -25.61 -24.15
CA GLY A 445 4.20 -26.46 -23.85
C GLY A 445 5.47 -25.72 -23.44
N SER A 446 6.41 -26.47 -22.84
CA SER A 446 7.71 -25.96 -22.37
C SER A 446 8.64 -25.57 -23.51
N ILE A 447 8.66 -26.35 -24.60
CA ILE A 447 9.50 -26.10 -25.78
C ILE A 447 8.64 -26.35 -27.02
N CYS A 448 8.50 -25.34 -27.88
CA CYS A 448 7.71 -25.41 -29.11
C CYS A 448 8.59 -25.19 -30.35
N ALA A 449 9.79 -25.78 -30.34
CA ALA A 449 10.78 -25.65 -31.41
C ALA A 449 10.22 -26.08 -32.78
N ASP A 450 9.37 -27.12 -32.80
CA ASP A 450 8.75 -27.66 -34.02
C ASP A 450 7.54 -26.84 -34.51
N THR A 451 6.89 -26.07 -33.62
CA THR A 451 5.66 -25.31 -33.92
C THR A 451 5.94 -23.86 -34.33
N VAL A 452 7.05 -23.27 -33.85
CA VAL A 452 7.40 -21.86 -34.10
C VAL A 452 8.70 -21.74 -34.89
N SER A 453 9.82 -22.09 -34.29
CA SER A 453 11.13 -22.36 -34.89
C SER A 453 12.16 -22.50 -33.76
N PRO A 454 13.24 -23.28 -33.95
CA PRO A 454 14.33 -23.36 -32.97
C PRO A 454 14.97 -21.98 -32.68
N CYS A 455 15.01 -21.11 -33.70
CA CYS A 455 15.60 -19.78 -33.62
C CYS A 455 14.75 -18.82 -32.74
N ASN A 456 13.43 -18.87 -32.85
CA ASN A 456 12.52 -18.08 -32.01
C ASN A 456 12.62 -18.50 -30.52
N GLU A 457 12.63 -19.81 -30.24
CA GLU A 457 12.78 -20.32 -28.86
C GLU A 457 14.09 -19.83 -28.24
N ARG A 458 15.21 -19.93 -28.98
CA ARG A 458 16.51 -19.44 -28.52
C ARG A 458 16.48 -17.94 -28.23
N ALA A 459 15.90 -17.14 -29.12
CA ALA A 459 15.78 -15.69 -28.98
C ALA A 459 15.02 -15.28 -27.70
N VAL A 460 13.88 -15.94 -27.46
CA VAL A 460 13.02 -15.69 -26.30
C VAL A 460 13.76 -16.04 -25.00
N LEU A 461 14.40 -17.21 -24.96
CA LEU A 461 15.10 -17.68 -23.77
C LEU A 461 16.38 -16.85 -23.50
N ASP A 462 17.14 -16.48 -24.52
CA ASP A 462 18.30 -15.58 -24.37
C ASP A 462 17.87 -14.20 -23.85
N GLN A 463 16.71 -13.69 -24.31
CA GLN A 463 16.18 -12.43 -23.80
C GLN A 463 15.80 -12.52 -22.31
N LEU A 464 15.09 -13.58 -21.92
CA LEU A 464 14.72 -13.82 -20.52
C LEU A 464 15.96 -14.02 -19.64
N GLN A 465 16.94 -14.79 -20.12
CA GLN A 465 18.20 -15.01 -19.44
C GLN A 465 18.95 -13.69 -19.22
N GLY A 466 19.04 -12.86 -20.26
CA GLY A 466 19.64 -11.53 -20.20
C GLY A 466 18.89 -10.59 -19.23
N TYR A 467 17.56 -10.63 -19.21
CA TYR A 467 16.73 -9.86 -18.28
C TYR A 467 17.01 -10.23 -16.83
N PHE A 468 16.94 -11.52 -16.47
CA PHE A 468 17.15 -11.95 -15.09
C PHE A 468 18.60 -11.73 -14.62
N ARG A 469 19.60 -11.98 -15.48
CA ARG A 469 21.01 -11.66 -15.16
C ARG A 469 21.22 -10.17 -14.89
N LYS A 470 20.65 -9.30 -15.75
CA LYS A 470 20.74 -7.85 -15.59
C LYS A 470 20.03 -7.36 -14.32
N ARG A 471 18.88 -7.94 -13.97
CA ARG A 471 18.16 -7.63 -12.73
C ARG A 471 18.99 -8.03 -11.51
N LEU A 472 19.55 -9.24 -11.49
CA LEU A 472 20.41 -9.72 -10.42
C LEU A 472 21.68 -8.88 -10.25
N SER A 473 22.35 -8.49 -11.34
CA SER A 473 23.55 -7.64 -11.28
C SER A 473 23.28 -6.22 -10.79
N GLY A 474 22.01 -5.82 -10.66
CA GLY A 474 21.63 -4.52 -10.09
C GLY A 474 21.69 -4.48 -8.55
N TYR A 475 21.70 -5.64 -7.88
CA TYR A 475 21.82 -5.73 -6.43
C TYR A 475 23.30 -5.63 -6.02
N VAL A 476 23.56 -4.93 -4.92
CA VAL A 476 24.92 -4.67 -4.42
C VAL A 476 25.53 -5.92 -3.77
N THR A 477 24.70 -6.70 -3.09
CA THR A 477 25.10 -7.85 -2.27
C THR A 477 24.61 -9.18 -2.85
N THR A 478 25.25 -10.28 -2.48
CA THR A 478 24.80 -11.64 -2.80
C THR A 478 23.75 -12.17 -1.79
N VAL A 479 23.23 -13.36 -2.02
CA VAL A 479 22.28 -14.03 -1.10
C VAL A 479 22.99 -14.46 0.20
N GLU A 480 24.24 -14.87 0.08
CA GLU A 480 25.09 -15.32 1.18
C GLU A 480 25.45 -14.15 2.10
N GLU A 481 25.87 -13.01 1.52
CA GLU A 481 26.16 -11.78 2.28
C GLU A 481 24.92 -11.26 3.01
N ASP A 482 23.76 -11.32 2.36
CA ASP A 482 22.48 -10.94 2.97
C ASP A 482 22.15 -11.81 4.18
N THR A 483 22.44 -13.12 4.10
CA THR A 483 22.18 -14.06 5.19
C THR A 483 22.99 -13.69 6.42
N VAL A 484 24.25 -13.33 6.26
CA VAL A 484 25.12 -12.85 7.36
C VAL A 484 24.54 -11.61 8.04
N VAL A 485 24.07 -10.62 7.26
CA VAL A 485 23.47 -9.39 7.81
C VAL A 485 22.13 -9.67 8.51
N ILE A 486 21.37 -10.66 8.05
CA ILE A 486 20.08 -11.03 8.65
C ILE A 486 20.26 -11.73 10.00
N GLU A 487 21.33 -12.51 10.13
CA GLU A 487 21.70 -13.23 11.35
C GLU A 487 22.38 -12.32 12.40
N ASP A 488 22.99 -11.23 11.97
CA ASP A 488 23.59 -10.25 12.88
C ASP A 488 22.51 -9.49 13.70
N GLU A 489 22.44 -9.81 15.00
CA GLU A 489 21.52 -9.16 15.94
C GLU A 489 21.89 -7.70 16.24
N ASN A 490 23.13 -7.28 15.97
CA ASN A 490 23.61 -5.93 16.19
C ASN A 490 23.43 -5.03 14.97
N ALA A 491 23.09 -5.59 13.80
CA ALA A 491 22.82 -4.84 12.59
C ALA A 491 21.64 -3.86 12.81
N ASP A 492 21.69 -2.71 12.14
CA ASP A 492 20.58 -1.76 12.13
C ASP A 492 19.28 -2.49 11.73
N PRO A 493 18.23 -2.45 12.57
CA PRO A 493 16.94 -3.07 12.26
C PRO A 493 16.37 -2.68 10.90
N LYS A 494 16.56 -1.44 10.44
CA LYS A 494 16.14 -0.98 9.11
C LYS A 494 16.89 -1.71 8.01
N LYS A 495 18.22 -1.80 8.14
CA LYS A 495 19.07 -2.54 7.21
C LYS A 495 18.68 -4.01 7.20
N ARG A 496 18.56 -4.62 8.37
CA ARG A 496 18.22 -6.04 8.53
C ARG A 496 16.88 -6.38 7.86
N VAL A 497 15.83 -5.58 8.07
CA VAL A 497 14.52 -5.84 7.43
C VAL A 497 14.55 -5.59 5.92
N ALA A 498 15.29 -4.59 5.45
CA ALA A 498 15.47 -4.36 4.03
C ALA A 498 16.22 -5.54 3.37
N THR A 499 17.29 -6.02 3.99
CA THR A 499 18.07 -7.17 3.54
C THR A 499 17.23 -8.43 3.42
N LYS A 500 16.29 -8.68 4.36
CA LYS A 500 15.33 -9.79 4.23
C LYS A 500 14.53 -9.73 2.92
N LEU A 501 14.05 -8.54 2.55
CA LEU A 501 13.33 -8.36 1.28
C LEU A 501 14.28 -8.61 0.10
N LEU A 502 15.47 -8.01 0.10
CA LEU A 502 16.45 -8.14 -1.00
C LEU A 502 16.85 -9.60 -1.25
N ARG A 503 17.06 -10.38 -0.18
CA ARG A 503 17.41 -11.79 -0.28
C ARG A 503 16.32 -12.57 -1.01
N ILE A 504 15.06 -12.39 -0.61
CA ILE A 504 13.91 -13.06 -1.25
C ILE A 504 13.76 -12.62 -2.71
N GLU A 505 13.95 -11.34 -3.02
CA GLU A 505 13.91 -10.87 -4.41
C GLU A 505 14.99 -11.54 -5.27
N LYS A 506 16.22 -11.66 -4.75
CA LYS A 506 17.33 -12.34 -5.43
C LYS A 506 17.07 -13.84 -5.58
N GLU A 507 16.52 -14.51 -4.58
CA GLU A 507 16.11 -15.92 -4.65
C GLU A 507 15.09 -16.14 -5.78
N ILE A 508 14.04 -15.31 -5.86
CA ILE A 508 13.02 -15.39 -6.93
C ILE A 508 13.67 -15.20 -8.31
N LEU A 509 14.53 -14.20 -8.47
CA LEU A 509 15.21 -13.92 -9.74
C LEU A 509 16.20 -15.04 -10.12
N GLY A 510 16.94 -15.56 -9.14
CA GLY A 510 17.89 -16.66 -9.31
C GLY A 510 17.20 -17.95 -9.74
N ASN A 511 16.12 -18.32 -9.07
CA ASN A 511 15.32 -19.49 -9.41
C ASN A 511 14.67 -19.37 -10.80
N ALA A 512 14.18 -18.18 -11.16
CA ALA A 512 13.67 -17.92 -12.51
C ALA A 512 14.78 -18.04 -13.57
N LEU A 513 15.98 -17.52 -13.30
CA LEU A 513 17.13 -17.66 -14.18
C LEU A 513 17.54 -19.13 -14.36
N THR A 514 17.57 -19.92 -13.27
CA THR A 514 17.83 -21.36 -13.33
C THR A 514 16.81 -22.07 -14.22
N ALA A 515 15.51 -21.78 -14.05
CA ALA A 515 14.47 -22.35 -14.91
C ALA A 515 14.65 -22.01 -16.40
N VAL A 516 15.09 -20.79 -16.72
CA VAL A 516 15.42 -20.41 -18.10
C VAL A 516 16.63 -21.19 -18.63
N ASN A 517 17.68 -21.37 -17.81
CA ASN A 517 18.86 -22.14 -18.21
C ASN A 517 18.51 -23.62 -18.49
N GLU A 518 17.69 -24.24 -17.63
CA GLU A 518 17.20 -25.61 -17.85
C GLU A 518 16.42 -25.73 -19.18
N LEU A 519 15.61 -24.73 -19.53
CA LEU A 519 14.90 -24.71 -20.82
C LEU A 519 15.86 -24.55 -22.00
N ILE A 520 16.93 -23.77 -21.85
CA ILE A 520 17.97 -23.61 -22.87
C ILE A 520 18.71 -24.92 -23.11
N GLU A 521 19.03 -25.68 -22.06
CA GLU A 521 19.72 -26.97 -22.15
C GLU A 521 18.88 -28.05 -22.85
N GLN A 522 17.56 -27.91 -22.82
CA GLN A 522 16.62 -28.83 -23.47
C GLN A 522 16.37 -28.51 -24.95
N LEU A 523 16.95 -27.42 -25.48
CA LEU A 523 16.80 -27.07 -26.90
C LEU A 523 17.53 -28.09 -27.80
N PRO A 524 16.97 -28.45 -28.96
CA PRO A 524 17.59 -29.40 -29.88
C PRO A 524 18.89 -28.85 -30.49
N ASN A 525 19.85 -29.75 -30.76
CA ASN A 525 21.13 -29.42 -31.41
C ASN A 525 20.89 -28.71 -32.76
N GLY A 526 21.35 -27.46 -32.89
CA GLY A 526 21.15 -26.61 -34.08
C GLY A 526 20.49 -25.25 -33.81
N THR A 527 20.05 -24.97 -32.58
CA THR A 527 19.69 -23.62 -32.11
C THR A 527 20.92 -22.73 -31.94
N VAL A 528 21.59 -22.37 -33.04
CA VAL A 528 22.82 -21.58 -33.00
C VAL A 528 22.47 -20.09 -32.93
N ALA A 529 22.99 -19.40 -31.91
CA ALA A 529 22.91 -17.94 -31.76
C ALA A 529 23.82 -17.22 -32.79
N PRO A 530 23.51 -15.98 -33.21
CA PRO A 530 22.43 -15.13 -32.74
C PRO A 530 21.15 -15.23 -33.58
N CYS A 531 20.05 -15.52 -32.91
CA CYS A 531 18.70 -15.50 -33.45
C CYS A 531 18.01 -14.20 -33.01
N ASN A 532 18.45 -13.06 -33.53
CA ASN A 532 17.89 -11.77 -33.10
C ASN A 532 16.69 -11.39 -33.97
N GLY A 533 15.51 -11.25 -33.37
CA GLY A 533 14.39 -10.56 -34.01
C GLY A 533 14.68 -9.07 -34.20
N MET A 534 14.17 -8.45 -35.26
CA MET A 534 14.34 -6.99 -35.48
C MET A 534 13.51 -6.14 -34.51
N TYR A 535 12.37 -6.66 -34.03
CA TYR A 535 11.41 -5.97 -33.18
C TYR A 535 11.23 -6.74 -31.86
N ILE A 536 12.24 -6.64 -30.99
CA ILE A 536 12.28 -7.38 -29.72
C ILE A 536 11.38 -6.66 -28.69
N PRO A 537 10.51 -7.38 -27.94
CA PRO A 537 9.68 -6.75 -26.93
C PRO A 537 10.53 -6.13 -25.82
N LYS A 538 10.08 -5.02 -25.24
CA LYS A 538 10.78 -4.42 -24.09
C LYS A 538 10.39 -5.14 -22.81
N LEU A 539 11.38 -5.67 -22.09
CA LEU A 539 11.20 -6.22 -20.73
C LEU A 539 11.61 -5.17 -19.69
N VAL A 540 10.75 -4.92 -18.70
CA VAL A 540 10.97 -3.97 -17.59
C VAL A 540 10.79 -4.69 -16.26
#